data_AF-A0A957ZBV3-F1
#
_entry.id   AF-A0A957ZBV3-F1
#
_cell.length_a   1.000
_cell.length_b   1.000
_cell.length_c   1.000
_cell.angle_alpha   90.00
_cell.angle_beta   90.00
_cell.angle_gamma   90.00
#
_symmetry.space_group_name_H-M   'P 1'
#
loop_
_entity.id
_entity.type
_entity.pdbx_description
1 polymer ?
#
loop_
_entity_poly.entity_id
_entity_poly.type
_entity_poly.pdbx_seq_one_letter_code
_entity_poly.pdbx_strand_id
1 'polypeptide(L)'
;MQSRHSEQILARRSQMLTAQQKLSSPFQRGALVTNLLRLGFLALVAAVLFGVWSVLDAHLSEQFLGAPQNTAGLIDPRAGQDVLTPDNIEQQILAFNLRLRENELSIPAGANPRQRPFVVNIGEPARFIAARLQAEGFIRDADLFNLYIRVNGLERDIEAGNFILSESMTIPQIADALQTALFDEAVVTIPEGFRAEEIAERLAAENIIEPDVFLAAIRAPRNLTIFEDYEFLRSLPADGSLEGFLFPDTYRLPVLASTPEIVIGAFLDNFANKVGQEGLIGGSSGLSGRDLVNLASIV
;
A
#
# COMPACT_ATOMS: atom_id res chain seq x y z
N MET A 1 82.12 34.30 -70.70
CA MET A 1 81.32 35.05 -69.70
C MET A 1 79.85 34.60 -69.59
N GLN A 2 79.50 33.34 -69.93
CA GLN A 2 78.09 32.87 -69.88
C GLN A 2 77.76 31.92 -68.71
N SER A 3 78.75 31.41 -67.96
CA SER A 3 78.51 30.44 -66.89
C SER A 3 78.22 31.06 -65.51
N ARG A 4 78.59 32.33 -65.25
CA ARG A 4 78.30 32.99 -63.97
C ARG A 4 76.88 33.61 -63.89
N HIS A 5 76.22 33.77 -65.03
CA HIS A 5 74.88 34.38 -65.08
C HIS A 5 73.77 33.36 -64.84
N SER A 6 73.98 32.09 -65.23
CA SER A 6 73.04 30.99 -64.99
C SER A 6 72.96 30.58 -63.52
N GLU A 7 74.07 30.61 -62.78
CA GLU A 7 74.07 30.30 -61.34
C GLU A 7 73.31 31.33 -60.49
N GLN A 8 73.39 32.62 -60.85
CA GLN A 8 72.66 33.68 -60.13
C GLN A 8 71.14 33.61 -60.35
N ILE A 9 70.70 33.13 -61.52
CA ILE A 9 69.27 32.95 -61.82
C ILE A 9 68.71 31.74 -61.07
N LEU A 10 69.48 30.66 -60.94
CA LEU A 10 69.09 29.47 -60.16
C LEU A 10 69.05 29.76 -58.65
N ALA A 11 70.00 30.54 -58.13
CA ALA A 11 70.02 30.96 -56.72
C ALA A 11 68.85 31.89 -56.35
N ARG A 12 68.44 32.80 -57.26
CA ARG A 12 67.23 33.62 -57.05
C ARG A 12 65.94 32.81 -57.12
N ARG A 13 65.88 31.82 -58.01
CA ARG A 13 64.70 30.97 -58.18
C ARG A 13 64.51 30.01 -57.00
N SER A 14 65.61 29.49 -56.43
CA SER A 14 65.55 28.70 -55.20
C SER A 14 65.14 29.55 -53.99
N GLN A 15 65.68 30.76 -53.84
CA GLN A 15 65.30 31.67 -52.75
C GLN A 15 63.82 32.10 -52.82
N MET A 16 63.25 32.31 -54.02
CA MET A 16 61.81 32.59 -54.16
C MET A 16 60.94 31.38 -53.81
N LEU A 17 61.35 30.15 -54.16
CA LEU A 17 60.62 28.94 -53.80
C LEU A 17 60.66 28.68 -52.29
N THR A 18 61.77 28.98 -51.61
CA THR A 18 61.87 28.88 -50.14
C THR A 18 61.03 29.95 -49.43
N ALA A 19 60.89 31.15 -50.01
CA ALA A 19 60.04 32.21 -49.46
C ALA A 19 58.54 31.88 -49.63
N GLN A 20 58.15 31.24 -50.73
CA GLN A 20 56.76 30.86 -50.99
C GLN A 20 56.31 29.63 -50.18
N GLN A 21 57.24 28.76 -49.79
CA GLN A 21 56.99 27.60 -48.92
C GLN A 21 56.83 27.99 -47.43
N LYS A 22 57.29 29.18 -47.02
CA LYS A 22 57.16 29.67 -45.64
C LYS A 22 55.81 30.35 -45.35
N LEU A 23 55.02 30.68 -46.37
CA LEU A 23 53.68 31.26 -46.23
C LEU A 23 52.54 30.22 -46.22
N SER A 24 52.85 28.92 -46.35
CA SER A 24 51.85 27.85 -46.40
C SER A 24 52.17 26.72 -45.42
N SER A 25 52.30 27.05 -44.13
CA SER A 25 52.38 26.03 -43.08
C SER A 25 50.98 25.59 -42.61
N PRO A 26 50.58 24.32 -42.76
CA PRO A 26 49.33 23.78 -42.17
C PRO A 26 49.35 23.70 -40.62
N PHE A 27 50.44 24.13 -39.98
CA PHE A 27 50.67 24.01 -38.54
C PHE A 27 49.89 25.01 -37.65
N GLN A 28 49.28 26.06 -38.21
CA GLN A 28 48.48 27.01 -37.41
C GLN A 28 47.00 26.61 -37.28
N ARG A 29 46.46 25.76 -38.16
CA ARG A 29 45.02 25.40 -38.11
C ARG A 29 44.69 24.47 -36.94
N GLY A 30 45.57 23.53 -36.60
CA GLY A 30 45.37 22.62 -35.45
C GLY A 30 45.41 23.36 -34.10
N ALA A 31 46.36 24.29 -33.93
CA ALA A 31 46.50 25.10 -32.72
C ALA A 31 45.30 26.05 -32.52
N LEU A 32 44.75 26.60 -33.61
CA LEU A 32 43.56 27.44 -33.56
C LEU A 32 42.31 26.65 -33.14
N VAL A 33 42.11 25.44 -33.67
CA VAL A 33 40.98 24.58 -33.27
C VAL A 33 41.08 24.18 -31.80
N THR A 34 42.27 23.81 -31.32
CA THR A 34 42.46 23.49 -29.90
C THR A 34 42.28 24.69 -28.98
N ASN A 35 42.70 25.89 -29.41
CA ASN A 35 42.49 27.11 -28.64
C ASN A 35 41.01 27.51 -28.62
N LEU A 36 40.27 27.32 -29.72
CA LEU A 36 38.83 27.54 -29.77
C LEU A 36 38.06 26.57 -28.87
N LEU A 37 38.43 25.29 -28.85
CA LEU A 37 37.84 24.30 -27.94
C LEU A 37 38.11 24.64 -26.46
N ARG A 38 39.33 25.09 -26.13
CA ARG A 38 39.67 25.54 -24.76
C ARG A 38 38.89 26.79 -24.35
N LEU A 39 38.72 27.75 -25.26
CA LEU A 39 37.91 28.94 -25.02
C LEU A 39 36.42 28.58 -24.83
N GLY A 40 35.89 27.65 -25.63
CA GLY A 40 34.52 27.15 -25.46
C GLY A 40 34.31 26.45 -24.11
N PHE A 41 35.26 25.62 -23.69
CA PHE A 41 35.22 24.97 -22.38
C PHE A 41 35.30 25.98 -21.23
N LEU A 42 36.19 26.99 -21.31
CA LEU A 42 36.27 28.05 -20.31
C LEU A 42 35.00 28.89 -20.24
N ALA A 43 34.38 29.20 -21.38
CA ALA A 43 33.10 29.89 -21.43
C ALA A 43 31.97 29.07 -20.77
N LEU A 44 31.96 27.75 -20.96
CA LEU A 44 31.01 26.85 -20.32
C LEU A 44 31.21 26.80 -18.80
N VAL A 45 32.46 26.68 -18.33
CA VAL A 45 32.78 26.72 -16.90
C VAL A 45 32.37 28.07 -16.28
N ALA A 46 32.64 29.19 -16.97
CA ALA A 46 32.23 30.51 -16.52
C ALA A 46 30.69 30.64 -16.46
N ALA A 47 29.96 30.08 -17.42
CA ALA A 47 28.49 30.07 -17.40
C ALA A 47 27.91 29.23 -16.25
N VAL A 48 28.52 28.08 -15.94
CA VAL A 48 28.13 27.25 -14.79
C VAL A 48 28.43 27.98 -13.48
N LEU A 49 29.62 28.56 -13.33
CA LEU A 49 29.98 29.34 -12.14
C LEU A 49 29.09 30.58 -11.98
N PHE A 50 28.73 31.25 -13.08
CA PHE A 50 27.78 32.35 -13.07
C PHE A 50 26.37 31.90 -12.67
N GLY A 51 25.91 30.74 -13.14
CA GLY A 51 24.64 30.15 -12.71
C GLY A 51 24.63 29.82 -11.22
N VAL A 52 25.69 29.18 -10.72
CA VAL A 52 25.84 28.88 -9.28
C VAL A 52 25.91 30.17 -8.46
N TRP A 53 26.67 31.17 -8.90
CA TRP A 53 26.76 32.48 -8.24
C TRP A 53 25.42 33.23 -8.25
N SER A 54 24.68 33.18 -9.37
CA SER A 54 23.34 33.77 -9.49
C SER A 54 22.33 33.11 -8.54
N VAL A 55 22.42 31.80 -8.35
CA VAL A 55 21.58 31.08 -7.37
C VAL A 55 21.99 31.42 -5.94
N LEU A 56 23.29 31.55 -5.66
CA LEU A 56 23.80 31.91 -4.34
C LEU A 56 23.46 33.36 -3.94
N ASP A 57 23.55 34.30 -4.88
CA ASP A 57 23.20 35.72 -4.69
C ASP A 57 21.69 35.91 -4.49
N ALA A 58 20.87 35.13 -5.21
CA ALA A 58 19.43 35.05 -4.95
C ALA A 58 19.14 34.54 -3.53
N HIS A 59 19.92 33.57 -3.03
CA HIS A 59 19.72 33.03 -1.67
C HIS A 59 20.25 33.96 -0.55
N LEU A 60 21.26 34.77 -0.83
CA LEU A 60 21.81 35.75 0.13
C LEU A 60 20.98 37.03 0.22
N SER A 61 20.36 37.47 -0.88
CA SER A 61 19.49 38.65 -0.88
C SER A 61 18.16 38.39 -0.15
N GLU A 62 17.61 37.18 -0.22
CA GLU A 62 16.41 36.79 0.53
C GLU A 62 16.62 36.65 2.04
N GLN A 63 17.83 36.27 2.49
CA GLN A 63 18.14 36.19 3.93
C GLN A 63 18.33 37.57 4.60
N PHE A 64 18.63 38.63 3.83
CA PHE A 64 18.90 39.97 4.38
C PHE A 64 17.75 40.99 4.23
N LEU A 65 16.76 40.75 3.36
CA LEU A 65 15.61 41.63 3.14
C LEU A 65 14.26 40.94 3.36
N GLY A 66 14.21 39.94 4.24
CA GLY A 66 12.99 39.19 4.58
C GLY A 66 11.82 40.08 5.02
N ALA A 67 10.98 40.48 4.07
CA ALA A 67 9.58 40.75 4.31
C ALA A 67 8.87 39.39 4.49
N PRO A 68 8.05 39.20 5.53
CA PRO A 68 7.43 37.90 5.79
C PRO A 68 6.42 37.55 4.68
N GLN A 69 6.73 36.50 3.92
CA GLN A 69 5.91 35.94 2.83
C GLN A 69 4.67 35.15 3.32
N ASN A 70 4.17 35.42 4.52
CA ASN A 70 3.05 34.68 5.12
C ASN A 70 1.67 35.13 4.60
N THR A 71 1.60 36.01 3.60
CA THR A 71 0.32 36.50 3.04
C THR A 71 -0.12 35.78 1.77
N ALA A 72 0.74 35.03 1.09
CA ALA A 72 0.34 34.29 -0.11
C ALA A 72 -0.69 33.19 0.19
N GLY A 73 -0.54 32.47 1.30
CA GLY A 73 -1.52 31.49 1.76
C GLY A 73 -2.83 32.08 2.33
N LEU A 74 -2.90 33.40 2.51
CA LEU A 74 -4.11 34.10 2.99
C LEU A 74 -5.02 34.56 1.85
N ILE A 75 -4.53 34.57 0.60
CA ILE A 75 -5.28 35.07 -0.58
C ILE A 75 -5.70 33.92 -1.51
N ASP A 76 -4.93 32.82 -1.57
CA ASP A 76 -5.31 31.62 -2.32
C ASP A 76 -4.78 30.35 -1.63
N PRO A 77 -5.65 29.47 -1.09
CA PRO A 77 -5.24 28.20 -0.48
C PRO A 77 -4.53 27.25 -1.44
N ARG A 78 -4.56 27.50 -2.77
CA ARG A 78 -3.92 26.66 -3.80
C ARG A 78 -2.56 27.19 -4.27
N ALA A 79 -2.19 28.42 -3.94
CA ALA A 79 -0.96 29.06 -4.45
C ALA A 79 0.35 28.40 -3.96
N GLY A 80 0.29 27.51 -2.96
CA GLY A 80 1.45 26.75 -2.46
C GLY A 80 1.51 25.27 -2.90
N GLN A 81 0.52 24.77 -3.65
CA GLN A 81 0.46 23.35 -4.04
C GLN A 81 1.41 23.01 -5.21
N ASP A 82 1.69 23.98 -6.06
CA ASP A 82 2.54 23.82 -7.26
C ASP A 82 4.01 24.22 -7.04
N VAL A 83 4.34 24.76 -5.86
CA VAL A 83 5.73 25.14 -5.53
C VAL A 83 6.43 23.94 -4.90
N LEU A 84 7.50 23.46 -5.54
CA LEU A 84 8.40 22.45 -4.98
C LEU A 84 9.05 23.01 -3.71
N THR A 85 8.63 22.54 -2.54
CA THR A 85 9.27 22.80 -1.24
C THR A 85 9.95 21.52 -0.75
N PRO A 86 11.03 21.60 0.03
CA PRO A 86 11.68 20.42 0.60
C PRO A 86 10.72 19.43 1.27
N ASP A 87 9.62 19.94 1.83
CA ASP A 87 8.63 19.17 2.57
C ASP A 87 7.55 18.50 1.69
N ASN A 88 7.37 18.91 0.42
CA ASN A 88 6.33 18.37 -0.48
C ASN A 88 6.86 17.63 -1.72
N ILE A 89 8.18 17.66 -1.95
CA ILE A 89 8.83 17.00 -3.10
C ILE A 89 8.45 15.52 -3.19
N GLU A 90 8.39 14.81 -2.06
CA GLU A 90 8.00 13.39 -2.05
C GLU A 90 6.59 13.20 -2.60
N GLN A 91 5.61 13.95 -2.09
CA GLN A 91 4.22 13.85 -2.55
C GLN A 91 4.08 14.20 -4.03
N GLN A 92 4.81 15.20 -4.51
CA GLN A 92 4.80 15.58 -5.92
C GLN A 92 5.43 14.50 -6.82
N ILE A 93 6.52 13.85 -6.37
CA ILE A 93 7.12 12.71 -7.09
C ILE A 93 6.15 11.53 -7.15
N LEU A 94 5.49 11.21 -6.03
CA LEU A 94 4.51 10.13 -5.97
C LEU A 94 3.30 10.41 -6.87
N ALA A 95 2.77 11.63 -6.83
CA ALA A 95 1.65 12.06 -7.68
C ALA A 95 2.04 12.03 -9.17
N PHE A 96 3.26 12.47 -9.50
CA PHE A 96 3.78 12.38 -10.86
C PHE A 96 3.93 10.92 -11.32
N ASN A 97 4.46 10.04 -10.47
CA ASN A 97 4.57 8.61 -10.77
C ASN A 97 3.20 7.98 -11.02
N LEU A 98 2.20 8.30 -10.17
CA LEU A 98 0.84 7.80 -10.33
C LEU A 98 0.21 8.29 -11.64
N ARG A 99 0.42 9.57 -11.99
CA ARG A 99 -0.10 10.16 -13.23
C ARG A 99 0.43 9.47 -14.49
N LEU A 100 1.68 8.99 -14.47
CA LEU A 100 2.24 8.22 -15.59
C LEU A 100 1.55 6.86 -15.77
N ARG A 101 0.98 6.31 -14.70
CA ARG A 101 0.36 4.97 -14.64
C ARG A 101 -1.15 5.01 -14.45
N GLU A 102 -1.77 6.18 -14.56
CA GLU A 102 -3.19 6.39 -14.24
C GLU A 102 -4.11 5.45 -15.03
N ASN A 103 -3.78 5.20 -16.31
CA ASN A 103 -4.55 4.29 -17.16
C ASN A 103 -4.60 2.85 -16.61
N GLU A 104 -3.53 2.40 -15.94
CA GLU A 104 -3.43 1.05 -15.37
C GLU A 104 -4.38 0.86 -14.18
N LEU A 105 -4.73 1.94 -13.47
CA LEU A 105 -5.68 1.89 -12.34
C LEU A 105 -7.06 1.41 -12.76
N SER A 106 -7.44 1.70 -14.01
CA SER A 106 -8.74 1.33 -14.59
C SER A 106 -8.80 -0.11 -15.11
N ILE A 107 -7.67 -0.83 -15.10
CA ILE A 107 -7.58 -2.19 -15.64
C ILE A 107 -7.78 -3.19 -14.49
N PRO A 108 -8.91 -3.92 -14.46
CA PRO A 108 -9.16 -4.91 -13.41
C PRO A 108 -8.23 -6.12 -13.53
N ALA A 109 -8.12 -6.88 -12.44
CA ALA A 109 -7.29 -8.09 -12.40
C ALA A 109 -7.83 -9.20 -13.32
N GLY A 110 -9.15 -9.32 -13.40
CA GLY A 110 -9.86 -10.27 -14.25
C GLY A 110 -11.20 -9.74 -14.73
N ALA A 111 -11.92 -10.58 -15.48
CA ALA A 111 -13.27 -10.26 -15.96
C ALA A 111 -14.36 -10.95 -15.14
N ASN A 112 -13.99 -11.72 -14.12
CA ASN A 112 -14.92 -12.49 -13.31
C ASN A 112 -15.64 -11.58 -12.30
N PRO A 113 -16.97 -11.38 -12.42
CA PRO A 113 -17.71 -10.53 -11.50
C PRO A 113 -18.06 -11.24 -10.18
N ARG A 114 -17.69 -12.52 -10.03
CA ARG A 114 -17.99 -13.29 -8.82
C ARG A 114 -17.31 -12.64 -7.61
N GLN A 115 -18.14 -12.27 -6.66
CA GLN A 115 -17.75 -11.76 -5.35
C GLN A 115 -17.09 -12.86 -4.51
N ARG A 116 -15.99 -12.51 -3.84
CA ARG A 116 -15.21 -13.37 -2.94
C ARG A 116 -14.83 -12.60 -1.67
N PRO A 117 -14.80 -13.26 -0.51
CA PRO A 117 -14.35 -12.63 0.72
C PRO A 117 -12.86 -12.29 0.69
N PHE A 118 -12.51 -11.19 1.36
CA PHE A 118 -11.15 -10.76 1.66
C PHE A 118 -11.09 -10.17 3.07
N VAL A 119 -10.10 -10.56 3.87
CA VAL A 119 -9.98 -10.19 5.29
C VAL A 119 -8.77 -9.30 5.51
N VAL A 120 -8.95 -8.16 6.15
CA VAL A 120 -7.87 -7.28 6.64
C VAL A 120 -7.76 -7.42 8.15
N ASN A 121 -6.59 -7.80 8.64
CA ASN A 121 -6.35 -7.97 10.07
C ASN A 121 -6.14 -6.62 10.76
N ILE A 122 -6.48 -6.56 12.05
CA ILE A 122 -6.25 -5.35 12.86
C ILE A 122 -4.76 -5.03 12.90
N GLY A 123 -4.41 -3.80 12.54
CA GLY A 123 -3.03 -3.32 12.49
C GLY A 123 -2.18 -3.88 11.35
N GLU A 124 -2.80 -4.55 10.36
CA GLU A 124 -2.11 -5.03 9.16
C GLU A 124 -1.59 -3.84 8.33
N PRO A 125 -0.27 -3.73 8.08
CA PRO A 125 0.25 -2.63 7.28
C PRO A 125 -0.25 -2.69 5.83
N ALA A 126 -0.62 -1.55 5.24
CA ALA A 126 -1.21 -1.47 3.90
C ALA A 126 -0.42 -2.19 2.79
N ARG A 127 0.92 -2.20 2.89
CA ARG A 127 1.79 -2.96 1.98
C ARG A 127 1.52 -4.47 1.96
N PHE A 128 1.16 -5.06 3.10
CA PHE A 128 0.86 -6.49 3.21
C PHE A 128 -0.55 -6.79 2.67
N ILE A 129 -1.50 -5.89 2.94
CA ILE A 129 -2.84 -5.93 2.34
C ILE A 129 -2.71 -5.93 0.80
N ALA A 130 -1.94 -5.00 0.23
CA ALA A 130 -1.70 -4.92 -1.21
C ALA A 130 -1.06 -6.19 -1.78
N ALA A 131 -0.05 -6.75 -1.10
CA ALA A 131 0.59 -7.99 -1.52
C ALA A 131 -0.39 -9.18 -1.55
N ARG A 132 -1.27 -9.28 -0.55
CA ARG A 132 -2.32 -10.31 -0.49
C ARG A 132 -3.39 -10.11 -1.55
N LEU A 133 -3.87 -8.88 -1.76
CA LEU A 133 -4.80 -8.57 -2.85
C LEU A 133 -4.26 -9.03 -4.20
N GLN A 134 -2.95 -8.86 -4.43
CA GLN A 134 -2.32 -9.34 -5.67
C GLN A 134 -2.21 -10.87 -5.69
N ALA A 135 -1.77 -11.49 -4.59
CA ALA A 135 -1.63 -12.93 -4.50
C ALA A 135 -2.96 -13.68 -4.68
N GLU A 136 -4.06 -13.11 -4.18
CA GLU A 136 -5.42 -13.65 -4.27
C GLU A 136 -6.14 -13.26 -5.58
N GLY A 137 -5.48 -12.46 -6.42
CA GLY A 137 -5.94 -12.09 -7.77
C GLY A 137 -6.95 -10.94 -7.83
N PHE A 138 -7.13 -10.17 -6.76
CA PHE A 138 -8.01 -8.99 -6.75
C PHE A 138 -7.39 -7.78 -7.47
N ILE A 139 -6.07 -7.64 -7.42
CA ILE A 139 -5.32 -6.61 -8.16
C ILE A 139 -4.17 -7.24 -8.96
N ARG A 140 -3.67 -6.53 -9.97
CA ARG A 140 -2.53 -6.98 -10.79
C ARG A 140 -1.18 -6.54 -10.23
N ASP A 141 -1.18 -5.41 -9.53
CA ASP A 141 0.02 -4.70 -9.10
C ASP A 141 -0.20 -4.07 -7.72
N ALA A 142 0.45 -4.65 -6.71
CA ALA A 142 0.46 -4.21 -5.33
C ALA A 142 1.18 -2.88 -5.14
N ASP A 143 2.24 -2.60 -5.91
CA ASP A 143 2.99 -1.35 -5.82
C ASP A 143 2.16 -0.18 -6.36
N LEU A 144 1.41 -0.40 -7.44
CA LEU A 144 0.47 0.58 -7.99
C LEU A 144 -0.68 0.85 -7.01
N PHE A 145 -1.23 -0.19 -6.36
CA PHE A 145 -2.23 -0.01 -5.32
C PHE A 145 -1.69 0.79 -4.13
N ASN A 146 -0.50 0.45 -3.62
CA ASN A 146 0.18 1.19 -2.54
C ASN A 146 0.43 2.66 -2.91
N LEU A 147 0.88 2.91 -4.14
CA LEU A 147 1.08 4.26 -4.65
C LEU A 147 -0.25 5.03 -4.68
N TYR A 148 -1.32 4.40 -5.17
CA TYR A 148 -2.65 5.00 -5.24
C TYR A 148 -3.16 5.41 -3.86
N ILE A 149 -3.15 4.51 -2.87
CA ILE A 149 -3.65 4.82 -1.52
C ILE A 149 -2.79 5.89 -0.82
N ARG A 150 -1.47 5.92 -1.07
CA ARG A 150 -0.57 6.91 -0.47
C ARG A 150 -0.80 8.30 -1.04
N VAL A 151 -0.90 8.42 -2.37
CA VAL A 151 -1.15 9.71 -3.05
C VAL A 151 -2.51 10.28 -2.66
N ASN A 152 -3.53 9.43 -2.51
CA ASN A 152 -4.88 9.85 -2.14
C ASN A 152 -5.10 9.95 -0.62
N GLY A 153 -4.08 9.65 0.21
CA GLY A 153 -4.19 9.71 1.67
C GLY A 153 -5.03 8.61 2.32
N LEU A 154 -5.46 7.60 1.56
CA LEU A 154 -6.38 6.53 1.98
C LEU A 154 -5.71 5.48 2.88
N GLU A 155 -4.39 5.49 3.04
CA GLU A 155 -3.64 4.50 3.83
C GLU A 155 -4.14 4.40 5.28
N ARG A 156 -4.67 5.50 5.84
CA ARG A 156 -5.21 5.56 7.21
C ARG A 156 -6.69 5.24 7.31
N ASP A 157 -7.39 5.27 6.17
CA ASP A 157 -8.83 5.10 6.08
C ASP A 157 -9.21 3.65 5.75
N ILE A 158 -8.23 2.80 5.43
CA ILE A 158 -8.43 1.36 5.28
C ILE A 158 -8.82 0.77 6.64
N GLU A 159 -10.02 0.21 6.70
CA GLU A 159 -10.55 -0.43 7.91
C GLU A 159 -10.03 -1.87 8.03
N ALA A 160 -9.86 -2.32 9.27
CA ALA A 160 -9.71 -3.75 9.55
C ALA A 160 -11.10 -4.39 9.56
N GLY A 161 -11.23 -5.59 8.99
CA GLY A 161 -12.51 -6.27 8.87
C GLY A 161 -12.60 -7.13 7.63
N ASN A 162 -13.84 -7.48 7.28
CA ASN A 162 -14.12 -8.32 6.13
C ASN A 162 -14.70 -7.51 4.99
N PHE A 163 -14.32 -7.90 3.78
CA PHE A 163 -14.67 -7.23 2.55
C PHE A 163 -15.12 -8.25 1.52
N ILE A 164 -16.01 -7.81 0.62
CA ILE A 164 -16.45 -8.60 -0.51
C ILE A 164 -15.92 -7.93 -1.77
N LEU A 165 -14.97 -8.57 -2.42
CA LEU A 165 -14.26 -8.05 -3.59
C LEU A 165 -14.50 -8.95 -4.80
N SER A 166 -14.27 -8.45 -6.01
CA SER A 166 -14.27 -9.27 -7.22
C SER A 166 -13.11 -8.91 -8.13
N GLU A 167 -12.72 -9.85 -9.00
CA GLU A 167 -11.60 -9.66 -9.93
C GLU A 167 -11.89 -8.58 -10.98
N SER A 168 -13.17 -8.28 -11.21
CA SER A 168 -13.62 -7.22 -12.11
C SER A 168 -13.54 -5.82 -11.52
N MET A 169 -13.21 -5.68 -10.23
CA MET A 169 -13.04 -4.37 -9.60
C MET A 169 -11.71 -3.73 -10.01
N THR A 170 -11.71 -2.41 -10.16
CA THR A 170 -10.52 -1.60 -10.41
C THR A 170 -9.80 -1.26 -9.10
N ILE A 171 -8.54 -0.80 -9.19
CA ILE A 171 -7.77 -0.37 -8.00
C ILE A 171 -8.54 0.70 -7.18
N PRO A 172 -9.10 1.76 -7.80
CA PRO A 172 -9.92 2.73 -7.08
C PRO A 172 -11.14 2.11 -6.39
N GLN A 173 -11.84 1.17 -7.05
CA GLN A 173 -13.01 0.51 -6.47
C GLN A 173 -12.65 -0.39 -5.28
N ILE A 174 -11.50 -1.08 -5.36
CA ILE A 174 -11.02 -1.90 -4.24
C ILE A 174 -10.58 -1.00 -3.08
N ALA A 175 -9.87 0.09 -3.35
CA ALA A 175 -9.47 1.05 -2.31
C ALA A 175 -10.68 1.73 -1.64
N ASP A 176 -11.74 2.00 -2.39
CA ASP A 176 -13.02 2.49 -1.86
C ASP A 176 -13.70 1.43 -0.98
N ALA A 177 -13.80 0.19 -1.47
CA ALA A 177 -14.39 -0.91 -0.71
C ALA A 177 -13.66 -1.18 0.61
N LEU A 178 -12.34 -1.00 0.66
CA LEU A 178 -11.53 -1.21 1.86
C LEU A 178 -11.69 -0.12 2.94
N GLN A 179 -12.37 0.99 2.63
CA GLN A 179 -12.65 2.05 3.61
C GLN A 179 -13.92 1.82 4.42
N THR A 180 -14.74 0.86 4.03
CA THR A 180 -15.96 0.53 4.76
C THR A 180 -16.10 -0.98 4.78
N ALA A 181 -15.75 -1.58 5.92
CA ALA A 181 -15.95 -3.00 6.11
C ALA A 181 -17.44 -3.34 5.91
N LEU A 182 -17.70 -4.36 5.09
CA LEU A 182 -19.06 -4.80 4.86
C LEU A 182 -19.51 -5.61 6.07
N PHE A 183 -20.40 -5.01 6.86
CA PHE A 183 -21.28 -5.73 7.76
C PHE A 183 -22.66 -5.81 7.09
N ASP A 184 -22.78 -6.50 5.95
CA ASP A 184 -24.12 -6.95 5.55
C ASP A 184 -24.47 -8.07 6.52
N GLU A 185 -25.46 -7.85 7.38
CA GLU A 185 -25.71 -8.72 8.53
C GLU A 185 -27.02 -9.48 8.35
N ALA A 186 -26.95 -10.79 8.49
CA ALA A 186 -28.11 -11.63 8.64
C ALA A 186 -28.50 -11.71 10.12
N VAL A 187 -29.81 -11.60 10.38
CA VAL A 187 -30.38 -11.84 11.70
C VAL A 187 -30.85 -13.29 11.76
N VAL A 188 -30.16 -14.11 12.54
CA VAL A 188 -30.42 -15.55 12.65
C VAL A 188 -30.79 -15.91 14.06
N THR A 189 -32.02 -16.37 14.25
CA THR A 189 -32.46 -16.95 15.52
C THR A 189 -32.00 -18.40 15.63
N ILE A 190 -31.44 -18.81 16.75
CA ILE A 190 -31.11 -20.21 17.04
C ILE A 190 -32.02 -20.67 18.18
N PRO A 191 -33.03 -21.54 17.90
CA PRO A 191 -33.91 -22.07 18.93
C PRO A 191 -33.18 -23.00 19.91
N GLU A 192 -33.75 -23.14 21.10
CA GLU A 192 -33.29 -24.13 22.09
C GLU A 192 -33.39 -25.55 21.54
N GLY A 193 -32.46 -26.41 21.96
CA GLY A 193 -32.41 -27.82 21.55
C GLY A 193 -31.82 -28.09 20.17
N PHE A 194 -31.40 -27.04 19.44
CA PHE A 194 -30.70 -27.20 18.16
C PHE A 194 -29.33 -27.84 18.37
N ARG A 195 -29.02 -28.82 17.53
CA ARG A 195 -27.68 -29.41 17.44
C ARG A 195 -26.75 -28.54 16.62
N ALA A 196 -25.44 -28.68 16.81
CA ALA A 196 -24.45 -27.96 16.02
C ALA A 196 -24.63 -28.14 14.50
N GLU A 197 -25.05 -29.32 14.04
CA GLU A 197 -25.30 -29.58 12.62
C GLU A 197 -26.49 -28.76 12.08
N GLU A 198 -27.57 -28.63 12.86
CA GLU A 198 -28.75 -27.85 12.49
C GLU A 198 -28.44 -26.34 12.49
N ILE A 199 -27.59 -25.90 13.42
CA ILE A 199 -27.08 -24.52 13.44
C ILE A 199 -26.24 -24.27 12.18
N ALA A 200 -25.35 -25.19 11.82
CA ALA A 200 -24.48 -25.08 10.65
C ALA A 200 -25.30 -24.92 9.35
N GLU A 201 -26.32 -25.76 9.16
CA GLU A 201 -27.22 -25.69 8.01
C GLU A 201 -27.96 -24.35 7.95
N ARG A 202 -28.44 -23.86 9.10
CA ARG A 202 -29.16 -22.59 9.18
C ARG A 202 -28.27 -21.39 8.88
N LEU A 203 -27.04 -21.37 9.39
CA LEU A 203 -26.07 -20.31 9.10
C LEU A 203 -25.68 -20.31 7.61
N ALA A 204 -25.55 -21.49 7.01
CA ALA A 204 -25.26 -21.61 5.58
C ALA A 204 -26.41 -21.15 4.69
N ALA A 205 -27.67 -21.40 5.09
CA ALA A 205 -28.85 -20.93 4.36
C ALA A 205 -28.90 -19.39 4.25
N GLU A 206 -28.35 -18.70 5.26
CA GLU A 206 -28.22 -17.24 5.31
C GLU A 206 -26.89 -16.74 4.70
N ASN A 207 -26.12 -17.61 4.06
CA ASN A 207 -24.81 -17.34 3.47
C ASN A 207 -23.78 -16.78 4.46
N ILE A 208 -23.88 -17.14 5.75
CA ILE A 208 -22.95 -16.65 6.78
C ILE A 208 -21.62 -17.41 6.70
N ILE A 209 -21.67 -18.74 6.85
CA ILE A 209 -20.48 -19.60 6.90
C ILE A 209 -20.79 -20.98 6.32
N GLU A 210 -19.80 -21.59 5.68
CA GLU A 210 -19.92 -22.96 5.17
C GLU A 210 -20.09 -23.97 6.32
N PRO A 211 -21.01 -24.95 6.21
CA PRO A 211 -21.32 -25.87 7.31
C PRO A 211 -20.10 -26.62 7.84
N ASP A 212 -19.26 -27.14 6.94
CA ASP A 212 -18.08 -27.92 7.31
C ASP A 212 -17.03 -27.09 8.05
N VAL A 213 -16.90 -25.81 7.69
CA VAL A 213 -15.95 -24.87 8.31
C VAL A 213 -16.40 -24.54 9.74
N PHE A 214 -17.70 -24.29 9.92
CA PHE A 214 -18.29 -24.08 11.25
C PHE A 214 -18.19 -25.33 12.14
N LEU A 215 -18.55 -26.50 11.63
CA LEU A 215 -18.47 -27.75 12.38
C LEU A 215 -17.02 -28.14 12.74
N ALA A 216 -16.06 -27.86 11.87
CA ALA A 216 -14.64 -28.07 12.17
C ALA A 216 -14.18 -27.20 13.35
N ALA A 217 -14.59 -25.93 13.40
CA ALA A 217 -14.29 -25.02 14.50
C ALA A 217 -14.90 -25.48 15.83
N ILE A 218 -16.12 -26.04 15.81
CA ILE A 218 -16.76 -26.60 17.01
C ILE A 218 -16.01 -27.83 17.52
N ARG A 219 -15.56 -28.71 16.62
CA ARG A 219 -14.87 -29.97 16.97
C ARG A 219 -13.44 -29.75 17.44
N ALA A 220 -12.76 -28.72 16.93
CA ALA A 220 -11.37 -28.42 17.24
C ALA A 220 -11.18 -26.95 17.70
N PRO A 221 -11.80 -26.55 18.82
CA PRO A 221 -11.84 -25.14 19.23
C PRO A 221 -10.47 -24.55 19.57
N ARG A 222 -9.49 -25.39 19.93
CA ARG A 222 -8.11 -24.96 20.22
C ARG A 222 -7.37 -24.43 18.98
N ASN A 223 -7.89 -24.66 17.77
CA ASN A 223 -7.34 -24.10 16.55
C ASN A 223 -7.79 -22.65 16.32
N LEU A 224 -8.81 -22.18 17.05
CA LEU A 224 -9.31 -20.82 16.96
C LEU A 224 -8.37 -19.88 17.72
N THR A 225 -8.03 -18.74 17.12
CA THR A 225 -7.15 -17.75 17.77
C THR A 225 -7.77 -17.15 19.03
N ILE A 226 -9.10 -17.13 19.11
CA ILE A 226 -9.89 -16.58 20.22
C ILE A 226 -10.03 -17.55 21.41
N PHE A 227 -9.52 -18.78 21.30
CA PHE A 227 -9.74 -19.81 22.34
C PHE A 227 -9.25 -19.37 23.72
N GLU A 228 -8.10 -18.70 23.78
CA GLU A 228 -7.46 -18.28 25.03
C GLU A 228 -8.11 -17.04 25.68
N ASP A 229 -8.99 -16.35 24.96
CA ASP A 229 -9.73 -15.17 25.42
C ASP A 229 -10.86 -15.55 26.39
N TYR A 230 -11.35 -16.80 26.30
CA TYR A 230 -12.45 -17.31 27.12
C TYR A 230 -11.95 -18.22 28.24
N GLU A 231 -11.91 -17.70 29.47
CA GLU A 231 -11.38 -18.44 30.64
C GLU A 231 -12.10 -19.78 30.88
N PHE A 232 -13.41 -19.83 30.67
CA PHE A 232 -14.20 -21.06 30.88
C PHE A 232 -13.84 -22.19 29.89
N LEU A 233 -13.28 -21.87 28.72
CA LEU A 233 -12.81 -22.86 27.76
C LEU A 233 -11.47 -23.49 28.15
N ARG A 234 -10.70 -22.91 29.07
CA ARG A 234 -9.42 -23.50 29.52
C ARG A 234 -9.60 -24.85 30.21
N SER A 235 -10.78 -25.07 30.81
CA SER A 235 -11.16 -26.33 31.46
C SER A 235 -11.60 -27.42 30.47
N LEU A 236 -11.69 -27.10 29.17
CA LEU A 236 -12.08 -28.03 28.14
C LEU A 236 -10.97 -29.10 27.96
N PRO A 237 -11.27 -30.41 27.99
CA PRO A 237 -10.35 -31.48 27.66
C PRO A 237 -9.72 -31.30 26.28
N ALA A 238 -8.62 -32.01 26.03
CA ALA A 238 -7.91 -31.95 24.76
C ALA A 238 -8.79 -32.33 23.55
N ASP A 239 -9.77 -33.21 23.77
CA ASP A 239 -10.75 -33.72 22.80
C ASP A 239 -12.14 -33.09 22.93
N GLY A 240 -12.30 -32.05 23.77
CA GLY A 240 -13.59 -31.40 23.98
C GLY A 240 -13.98 -30.50 22.81
N SER A 241 -15.28 -30.48 22.51
CA SER A 241 -15.90 -29.59 21.53
C SER A 241 -16.59 -28.40 22.19
N LEU A 242 -17.08 -27.46 21.37
CA LEU A 242 -17.95 -26.35 21.81
C LEU A 242 -19.43 -26.73 21.90
N GLU A 243 -19.76 -28.03 21.85
CA GLU A 243 -21.11 -28.50 22.11
C GLU A 243 -21.55 -28.10 23.53
N GLY A 244 -22.74 -27.49 23.62
CA GLY A 244 -23.27 -26.93 24.88
C GLY A 244 -22.79 -25.51 25.21
N PHE A 245 -21.88 -24.92 24.43
CA PHE A 245 -21.49 -23.50 24.54
C PHE A 245 -22.18 -22.60 23.51
N LEU A 246 -22.87 -23.19 22.52
CA LEU A 246 -23.66 -22.46 21.52
C LEU A 246 -25.00 -22.02 22.12
N PHE A 247 -25.01 -20.89 22.81
CA PHE A 247 -26.20 -20.42 23.51
C PHE A 247 -27.36 -20.12 22.52
N PRO A 248 -28.60 -20.55 22.79
CA PRO A 248 -29.74 -20.26 21.92
C PRO A 248 -30.19 -18.81 22.09
N ASP A 249 -30.14 -18.02 21.01
CA ASP A 249 -30.59 -16.62 20.96
C ASP A 249 -30.71 -16.15 19.51
N THR A 250 -31.01 -14.87 19.29
CA THR A 250 -30.96 -14.24 17.97
C THR A 250 -29.65 -13.49 17.78
N TYR A 251 -28.91 -13.90 16.76
CA TYR A 251 -27.59 -13.37 16.42
C TYR A 251 -27.68 -12.49 15.18
N ARG A 252 -26.81 -11.48 15.15
CA ARG A 252 -26.60 -10.58 14.03
C ARG A 252 -25.18 -10.83 13.54
N LEU A 253 -25.07 -11.46 12.37
CA LEU A 253 -23.82 -12.04 11.88
C LEU A 253 -23.53 -11.57 10.45
N PRO A 254 -22.27 -11.27 10.11
CA PRO A 254 -21.92 -10.82 8.78
C PRO A 254 -22.08 -11.93 7.74
N VAL A 255 -22.64 -11.58 6.58
CA VAL A 255 -22.92 -12.46 5.45
C VAL A 255 -21.71 -12.49 4.51
N LEU A 256 -21.45 -13.65 3.89
CA LEU A 256 -20.39 -13.92 2.88
C LEU A 256 -18.94 -13.69 3.31
N ALA A 257 -18.71 -13.17 4.52
CA ALA A 257 -17.41 -12.72 4.98
C ALA A 257 -17.09 -13.16 6.42
N SER A 258 -17.93 -14.00 7.02
CA SER A 258 -17.71 -14.49 8.40
C SER A 258 -16.57 -15.52 8.47
N THR A 259 -15.59 -15.26 9.31
CA THR A 259 -14.63 -16.28 9.75
C THR A 259 -15.25 -17.15 10.86
N PRO A 260 -14.76 -18.39 11.08
CA PRO A 260 -15.20 -19.19 12.21
C PRO A 260 -15.12 -18.46 13.54
N GLU A 261 -14.06 -17.68 13.76
CA GLU A 261 -13.83 -16.92 14.98
C GLU A 261 -14.92 -15.87 15.21
N ILE A 262 -15.36 -15.17 14.17
CA ILE A 262 -16.43 -14.16 14.29
C ILE A 262 -17.74 -14.81 14.69
N VAL A 263 -18.10 -15.91 14.03
CA VAL A 263 -19.37 -16.61 14.29
C VAL A 263 -19.34 -17.26 15.67
N ILE A 264 -18.29 -18.03 15.97
CA ILE A 264 -18.14 -18.73 17.25
C ILE A 264 -17.98 -17.75 18.40
N GLY A 265 -17.22 -16.66 18.20
CA GLY A 265 -17.07 -15.59 19.19
C GLY A 265 -18.42 -15.03 19.62
N ALA A 266 -19.34 -14.78 18.68
CA ALA A 266 -20.68 -14.29 19.00
C ALA A 266 -21.45 -15.25 19.94
N PHE A 267 -21.36 -16.57 19.71
CA PHE A 267 -21.96 -17.58 20.59
C PHE A 267 -21.30 -17.60 21.98
N LEU A 268 -19.97 -17.57 22.03
CA LEU A 268 -19.21 -17.64 23.27
C LEU A 268 -19.37 -16.38 24.13
N ASP A 269 -19.40 -15.21 23.51
CA ASP A 269 -19.71 -13.93 24.16
C ASP A 269 -21.11 -13.98 24.78
N ASN A 270 -22.10 -14.47 24.02
CA ASN A 270 -23.46 -14.59 24.54
C ASN A 270 -23.54 -15.60 25.69
N PHE A 271 -22.89 -16.76 25.57
CA PHE A 271 -22.79 -17.73 26.65
C PHE A 271 -22.19 -17.11 27.92
N ALA A 272 -21.07 -16.40 27.80
CA ALA A 272 -20.43 -15.71 28.92
C ALA A 272 -21.35 -14.68 29.56
N ASN A 273 -22.08 -13.91 28.75
CA ASN A 273 -23.01 -12.87 29.21
C ASN A 273 -24.22 -13.46 29.95
N LYS A 274 -24.78 -14.58 29.46
CA LYS A 274 -26.00 -15.19 30.02
C LYS A 274 -25.72 -16.06 31.24
N VAL A 275 -24.61 -16.79 31.24
CA VAL A 275 -24.23 -17.69 32.33
C VAL A 275 -23.49 -16.93 33.44
N GLY A 276 -22.82 -15.83 33.09
CA GLY A 276 -22.07 -14.99 34.03
C GLY A 276 -20.81 -15.67 34.60
N GLN A 277 -19.83 -14.90 35.06
CA GLN A 277 -18.62 -15.48 35.71
C GLN A 277 -18.96 -16.28 36.97
N GLU A 278 -19.99 -15.89 37.73
CA GLU A 278 -20.44 -16.60 38.95
C GLU A 278 -21.19 -17.91 38.65
N GLY A 279 -21.84 -18.04 37.49
CA GLY A 279 -22.39 -19.32 37.05
C GLY A 279 -21.30 -20.28 36.59
N LEU A 280 -20.20 -19.76 36.03
CA LEU A 280 -19.08 -20.56 35.54
C LEU A 280 -18.10 -21.01 36.65
N ILE A 281 -18.08 -20.26 37.76
CA ILE A 281 -17.34 -20.57 38.99
C ILE A 281 -18.37 -21.02 40.02
N GLY A 282 -18.81 -22.29 39.91
CA GLY A 282 -19.98 -22.86 40.59
C GLY A 282 -20.36 -22.21 41.92
N GLY A 283 -21.55 -21.61 41.95
CA GLY A 283 -22.16 -21.07 43.16
C GLY A 283 -22.01 -22.05 44.33
N SER A 284 -21.20 -21.66 45.32
CA SER A 284 -20.95 -22.30 46.63
C SER A 284 -20.76 -23.83 46.70
N SER A 285 -20.68 -24.54 45.57
CA SER A 285 -20.78 -26.00 45.49
C SER A 285 -19.64 -26.65 44.69
N GLY A 286 -18.70 -25.86 44.15
CA GLY A 286 -17.49 -26.40 43.51
C GLY A 286 -17.73 -27.18 42.21
N LEU A 287 -18.83 -26.89 41.50
CA LEU A 287 -19.16 -27.52 40.23
C LEU A 287 -18.57 -26.71 39.07
N SER A 288 -18.00 -27.41 38.09
CA SER A 288 -17.41 -26.79 36.90
C SER A 288 -18.50 -26.32 35.94
N GLY A 289 -18.22 -25.32 35.09
CA GLY A 289 -19.20 -24.80 34.11
C GLY A 289 -19.85 -25.87 33.21
N ARG A 290 -19.22 -27.04 33.05
CA ARG A 290 -19.80 -28.20 32.34
C ARG A 290 -20.92 -28.91 33.09
N ASP A 291 -20.87 -28.93 34.42
CA ASP A 291 -21.89 -29.60 35.24
C ASP A 291 -23.23 -28.86 35.21
N LEU A 292 -23.18 -27.54 35.01
CA LEU A 292 -24.39 -26.71 34.80
C LEU A 292 -25.00 -26.91 33.40
N VAL A 293 -24.17 -27.03 32.37
CA VAL A 293 -24.63 -27.28 30.99
C VAL A 293 -25.24 -28.69 30.85
N ASN A 294 -24.63 -29.70 31.49
CA ASN A 294 -25.18 -31.06 31.51
C ASN A 294 -26.48 -31.17 32.32
N LEU A 295 -26.66 -30.39 33.39
CA LEU A 295 -27.92 -30.36 34.13
C LEU A 295 -29.06 -29.71 33.33
N ALA A 296 -28.76 -28.65 32.57
CA ALA A 296 -29.74 -27.97 31.74
C ALA A 296 -30.19 -28.83 30.53
N SER A 297 -29.34 -29.74 30.07
CA SER A 297 -29.63 -30.62 28.93
C SER A 297 -30.44 -31.89 29.27
N ILE A 298 -30.85 -32.08 30.53
CA ILE A 298 -31.57 -33.29 31.01
C ILE A 298 -33.06 -33.03 31.32
N VAL A 299 -33.56 -31.80 31.17
CA VAL A 299 -34.98 -31.47 31.39
C VAL A 299 -35.78 -31.54 30.09
#